data_AF-E4NFD8-F1
#
_entry.id   AF-E4NFD8-F1
#
_cell.length_a   1.000
_cell.length_b   1.000
_cell.length_c   1.000
_cell.angle_alpha   90.00
_cell.angle_beta   90.00
_cell.angle_gamma   90.00
#
_symmetry.space_group_name_H-M   'P 1'
#
loop_
_entity.id
_entity.type
_entity.pdbx_description
1 polymer ?
#
loop_
_entity_poly.entity_id
_entity_poly.type
_entity_poly.pdbx_seq_one_letter_code
_entity_poly.pdbx_strand_id
1 'polypeptide(L)'
;MSLSTRAIAGIAGVVVVGGAALGTGIYWASDAGKPRESVATLVVGTSSTTAAPTCYNDGKPIDQAAINACVESATAAGKNNKLPMLDVRASDQVGVGVPKDLAKKGWFAFAEGAGDQQSQGNVPIVNNARGTTFSGTVAGHTIMSSTDKTSLTVAVRDPETRDVYAIWFFELKNQTD
;
A
#
# COMPACT_ATOMS: atom_id res chain seq x y z
N MET A 1 -27.37 -2.35 42.06
CA MET A 1 -26.85 -1.92 40.75
C MET A 1 -25.78 -2.93 40.35
N SER A 2 -26.07 -3.80 39.38
CA SER A 2 -25.16 -4.86 38.93
C SER A 2 -24.85 -4.62 37.46
N LEU A 3 -23.58 -4.34 37.15
CA LEU A 3 -23.11 -4.09 35.79
C LEU A 3 -22.89 -5.43 35.08
N SER A 4 -23.60 -5.61 33.96
CA SER A 4 -23.47 -6.75 33.06
C SER A 4 -22.20 -6.63 32.21
N THR A 5 -21.20 -7.46 32.47
CA THR A 5 -20.04 -7.62 31.60
C THR A 5 -20.42 -8.49 30.40
N ARG A 6 -20.45 -7.89 29.21
CA ARG A 6 -20.62 -8.63 27.95
C ARG A 6 -19.30 -9.35 27.62
N ALA A 7 -19.32 -10.68 27.70
CA ALA A 7 -18.26 -11.54 27.18
C ALA A 7 -18.24 -11.46 25.64
N ILE A 8 -17.12 -11.03 25.08
CA ILE A 8 -16.86 -11.06 23.64
C ILE A 8 -16.40 -12.48 23.30
N ALA A 9 -17.21 -13.18 22.51
CA ALA A 9 -16.92 -14.51 21.99
C ALA A 9 -15.68 -14.46 21.08
N GLY A 10 -14.59 -15.13 21.48
CA GLY A 10 -13.41 -15.34 20.65
C GLY A 10 -13.71 -16.40 19.58
N ILE A 11 -13.64 -16.01 18.32
CA ILE A 11 -13.72 -16.94 17.18
C ILE A 11 -12.34 -17.58 17.03
N ALA A 12 -12.26 -18.89 17.29
CA ALA A 12 -11.10 -19.70 16.97
C ALA A 12 -11.02 -19.89 15.45
N GLY A 13 -10.02 -19.30 14.80
CA GLY A 13 -9.67 -19.55 13.41
C GLY A 13 -8.29 -20.19 13.33
N VAL A 14 -8.24 -21.49 13.05
CA VAL A 14 -7.01 -22.19 12.66
C VAL A 14 -6.64 -21.74 11.26
N VAL A 15 -5.48 -21.10 11.09
CA VAL A 15 -4.93 -20.77 9.77
C VAL A 15 -3.67 -21.60 9.57
N VAL A 16 -3.75 -22.54 8.62
CA VAL A 16 -2.61 -23.29 8.10
C VAL A 16 -1.84 -22.35 7.16
N VAL A 17 -0.71 -21.84 7.62
CA VAL A 17 0.22 -21.09 6.76
C VAL A 17 1.23 -22.08 6.18
N GLY A 18 1.12 -22.33 4.87
CA GLY A 18 2.13 -23.06 4.10
C GLY A 18 3.48 -22.33 4.22
N GLY A 19 4.48 -23.06 4.70
CA GLY A 19 5.77 -22.50 5.10
C GLY A 19 6.70 -22.19 3.93
N ALA A 20 7.51 -21.15 4.16
CA ALA A 20 8.95 -21.19 3.94
C ALA A 20 9.61 -20.35 5.04
N ALA A 21 10.16 -21.04 6.05
CA ALA A 21 11.15 -20.48 6.97
C ALA A 21 12.43 -20.14 6.14
N LEU A 22 13.24 -19.14 6.47
CA LEU A 22 14.25 -19.18 7.53
C LEU A 22 14.87 -17.77 7.70
N GLY A 23 14.92 -17.25 8.93
CA GLY A 23 15.90 -16.23 9.36
C GLY A 23 15.73 -14.79 8.86
N THR A 24 15.39 -13.89 9.80
CA THR A 24 15.42 -12.41 9.69
C THR A 24 14.23 -11.72 8.98
N GLY A 25 13.22 -11.36 9.78
CA GLY A 25 12.60 -10.02 9.79
C GLY A 25 11.59 -9.60 8.72
N ILE A 26 11.41 -10.31 7.62
CA ILE A 26 10.46 -9.87 6.59
C ILE A 26 9.08 -10.48 6.85
N TYR A 27 8.14 -9.65 7.30
CA TYR A 27 6.77 -10.07 7.56
C TYR A 27 5.92 -9.85 6.31
N TRP A 28 5.56 -10.95 5.66
CA TRP A 28 4.41 -11.01 4.77
C TRP A 28 3.11 -10.83 5.57
N ALA A 29 2.37 -9.77 5.29
CA ALA A 29 1.11 -9.46 5.97
C ALA A 29 -0.01 -10.43 5.53
N SER A 30 0.03 -11.67 6.04
CA SER A 30 -1.15 -12.52 6.18
C SER A 30 -1.68 -12.31 7.60
N ASP A 31 -2.80 -11.59 7.70
CA ASP A 31 -3.43 -11.04 8.90
C ASP A 31 -3.30 -11.94 10.16
N ALA A 32 -2.47 -11.51 11.12
CA ALA A 32 -2.22 -12.21 12.37
C ALA A 32 -2.23 -11.24 13.56
N GLY A 33 -3.40 -10.69 13.89
CA GLY A 33 -3.80 -10.24 15.24
C GLY A 33 -2.94 -9.23 16.01
N LYS A 34 -1.82 -8.75 15.48
CA LYS A 34 -1.02 -7.64 16.03
C LYS A 34 -1.65 -6.31 15.59
N PRO A 35 -1.51 -5.23 16.39
CA PRO A 35 -1.90 -3.90 15.94
C PRO A 35 -1.28 -3.64 14.57
N ARG A 36 -2.04 -3.06 13.64
CA ARG A 36 -1.57 -2.81 12.27
C ARG A 36 -0.52 -1.69 12.29
N GLU A 37 0.69 -2.01 12.72
CA GLU A 37 1.79 -1.08 12.78
C GLU A 37 2.24 -0.81 11.34
N SER A 38 2.17 0.45 10.95
CA SER A 38 2.52 0.96 9.61
C SER A 38 1.48 0.79 8.48
N VAL A 39 0.19 1.06 8.73
CA VAL A 39 -0.81 1.12 7.64
C VAL A 39 -0.66 2.35 6.75
N ALA A 40 -0.69 2.16 5.43
CA ALA A 40 -0.91 3.25 4.48
C ALA A 40 -2.41 3.37 4.19
N THR A 41 -2.85 4.59 3.96
CA THR A 41 -4.25 4.92 3.64
C THR A 41 -4.32 5.46 2.22
N LEU A 42 -5.09 4.83 1.35
CA LEU A 42 -5.42 5.35 0.04
C LEU A 42 -6.78 6.04 0.14
N VAL A 43 -6.88 7.26 -0.38
CA VAL A 43 -8.10 8.07 -0.41
C VAL A 43 -8.44 8.36 -1.86
N VAL A 44 -9.69 8.13 -2.24
CA VAL A 44 -10.24 8.41 -3.58
C VAL A 44 -11.59 9.08 -3.40
N GLY A 45 -11.66 10.38 -3.72
CA GLY A 45 -12.85 11.20 -3.50
C GLY A 45 -13.26 11.20 -2.02
N THR A 46 -14.43 10.63 -1.73
CA THR A 46 -14.96 10.45 -0.37
C THR A 46 -14.69 9.06 0.22
N SER A 47 -14.13 8.14 -0.57
CA SER A 47 -13.82 6.78 -0.15
C SER A 47 -12.37 6.67 0.31
N SER A 48 -12.11 5.77 1.27
CA SER A 48 -10.74 5.47 1.70
C SER A 48 -10.60 4.00 2.05
N THR A 49 -9.40 3.47 1.83
CA THR A 49 -9.01 2.11 2.21
C THR A 49 -7.65 2.13 2.88
N THR A 50 -7.43 1.23 3.82
CA THR A 50 -6.16 1.12 4.54
C THR A 50 -5.55 -0.25 4.31
N ALA A 51 -4.26 -0.30 4.04
CA ALA A 51 -3.54 -1.54 3.83
C ALA A 51 -2.26 -1.61 4.67
N ALA A 52 -1.97 -2.82 5.14
CA ALA A 52 -0.66 -3.15 5.68
C ALA A 52 0.39 -3.15 4.55
N PRO A 53 1.67 -2.90 4.87
CA PRO A 53 2.73 -2.93 3.87
C PRO A 53 2.86 -4.34 3.30
N THR A 54 2.98 -4.43 2.00
CA THR A 54 3.22 -5.69 1.30
C THR A 54 4.65 -6.17 1.56
N CYS A 55 5.59 -5.23 1.61
CA CYS A 55 6.99 -5.48 1.97
C CYS A 55 7.33 -4.65 3.20
N TYR A 56 7.73 -5.28 4.30
CA TYR A 56 8.16 -4.58 5.51
C TYR A 56 9.14 -5.42 6.31
N ASN A 57 10.16 -4.75 6.88
CA ASN A 57 11.19 -5.37 7.70
C ASN A 57 11.33 -4.65 9.05
N ASP A 58 10.23 -4.46 9.79
CA ASP A 58 10.22 -3.81 11.12
C ASP A 58 10.96 -2.45 11.16
N GLY A 59 10.83 -1.65 10.09
CA GLY A 59 11.48 -0.34 9.99
C GLY A 59 12.99 -0.38 9.71
N LYS A 60 13.54 -1.55 9.37
CA LYS A 60 14.90 -1.75 8.87
C LYS A 60 14.95 -1.75 7.34
N PRO A 61 16.13 -1.49 6.74
CA PRO A 61 16.33 -1.64 5.30
C PRO A 61 15.97 -3.06 4.82
N ILE A 62 15.30 -3.15 3.67
CA ILE A 62 14.99 -4.38 2.96
C ILE A 62 16.09 -4.62 1.93
N ASP A 63 16.65 -5.83 1.91
CA ASP A 63 17.63 -6.23 0.89
C ASP A 63 17.00 -6.26 -0.51
N GLN A 64 17.77 -5.95 -1.55
CA GLN A 64 17.30 -5.97 -2.94
C GLN A 64 16.68 -7.31 -3.35
N ALA A 65 17.23 -8.45 -2.89
CA ALA A 65 16.66 -9.76 -3.19
C ALA A 65 15.25 -9.93 -2.59
N ALA A 66 15.05 -9.41 -1.37
CA ALA A 66 13.77 -9.42 -0.69
C ALA A 66 12.76 -8.44 -1.33
N ILE A 67 13.24 -7.29 -1.81
CA ILE A 67 12.41 -6.36 -2.60
C ILE A 67 11.89 -7.07 -3.85
N ASN A 68 12.77 -7.72 -4.62
CA ASN A 68 12.39 -8.41 -5.84
C ASN A 68 11.36 -9.52 -5.57
N ALA A 69 11.61 -10.37 -4.58
CA ALA A 69 10.67 -11.43 -4.17
C ALA A 69 9.31 -10.85 -3.74
N CYS A 70 9.32 -9.69 -3.08
CA CYS A 70 8.10 -9.03 -2.65
C CYS A 70 7.32 -8.43 -3.83
N VAL A 71 7.99 -7.80 -4.80
CA VAL A 71 7.37 -7.29 -6.03
C VAL A 71 6.73 -8.43 -6.82
N GLU A 72 7.40 -9.58 -6.93
CA GLU A 72 6.83 -10.77 -7.58
C GLU A 72 5.59 -11.27 -6.85
N SER A 73 5.63 -11.36 -5.52
CA SER A 73 4.48 -11.76 -4.70
C SER A 73 3.32 -10.76 -4.82
N ALA A 74 3.61 -9.46 -4.83
CA ALA A 74 2.60 -8.41 -5.02
C ALA A 74 1.96 -8.50 -6.41
N THR A 75 2.77 -8.74 -7.44
CA THR A 75 2.30 -8.95 -8.81
C THR A 75 1.39 -10.17 -8.89
N ALA A 76 1.76 -11.26 -8.23
CA ALA A 76 0.91 -12.46 -8.13
C ALA A 76 -0.39 -12.20 -7.34
N ALA A 77 -0.34 -11.38 -6.29
CA ALA A 77 -1.52 -10.97 -5.53
C ALA A 77 -2.46 -10.08 -6.36
N GLY A 78 -1.92 -9.16 -7.15
CA GLY A 78 -2.70 -8.29 -8.06
C GLY A 78 -3.41 -9.07 -9.16
N LYS A 79 -2.71 -10.03 -9.78
CA LYS A 79 -3.33 -10.98 -10.74
C LYS A 79 -4.51 -11.76 -10.14
N ASN A 80 -4.47 -12.03 -8.84
CA ASN A 80 -5.52 -12.74 -8.11
C ASN A 80 -6.56 -11.82 -7.46
N ASN A 81 -6.56 -10.51 -7.75
CA ASN A 81 -7.45 -9.51 -7.13
C ASN A 81 -7.39 -9.50 -5.58
N LYS A 82 -6.21 -9.82 -5.02
CA LYS A 82 -6.01 -9.85 -3.56
C LYS A 82 -5.39 -8.56 -3.02
N LEU A 83 -5.06 -7.61 -3.90
CA LEU A 83 -4.59 -6.30 -3.49
C LEU A 83 -5.75 -5.40 -3.04
N PRO A 84 -5.51 -4.49 -2.09
CA PRO A 84 -6.50 -3.51 -1.68
C PRO A 84 -6.88 -2.64 -2.88
N MET A 85 -8.18 -2.56 -3.16
CA MET A 85 -8.71 -1.89 -4.33
C MET A 85 -9.73 -0.81 -3.96
N LEU A 86 -9.72 0.29 -4.71
CA LEU A 86 -10.77 1.30 -4.70
C LEU A 86 -11.21 1.65 -6.12
N ASP A 87 -12.47 2.00 -6.29
CA ASP A 87 -12.97 2.58 -7.53
C ASP A 87 -12.48 4.02 -7.68
N VAL A 88 -12.08 4.41 -8.89
CA VAL A 88 -11.68 5.78 -9.22
C VAL A 88 -12.39 6.24 -10.48
N ARG A 89 -12.89 7.48 -10.44
CA ARG A 89 -13.44 8.20 -11.60
C ARG A 89 -12.52 9.35 -11.99
N ALA A 90 -12.68 9.83 -13.22
CA ALA A 90 -11.88 10.94 -13.75
C ALA A 90 -12.02 12.24 -12.92
N SER A 91 -13.19 12.43 -12.31
CA SER A 91 -13.54 13.58 -11.47
C SER A 91 -13.06 13.47 -10.02
N ASP A 92 -12.63 12.28 -9.57
CA ASP A 92 -12.21 12.05 -8.19
C ASP A 92 -10.86 12.71 -7.87
N GLN A 93 -10.59 12.87 -6.58
CA GLN A 93 -9.30 13.31 -6.06
C GLN A 93 -8.64 12.14 -5.33
N VAL A 94 -7.44 11.77 -5.75
CA VAL A 94 -6.71 10.64 -5.20
C VAL A 94 -5.53 11.12 -4.38
N GLY A 95 -5.42 10.60 -3.15
CA GLY A 95 -4.33 10.91 -2.25
C GLY A 95 -3.89 9.69 -1.46
N VAL A 96 -2.66 9.71 -1.00
CA VAL A 96 -2.05 8.63 -0.24
C VAL A 96 -1.54 9.18 1.09
N GLY A 97 -1.82 8.44 2.15
CA GLY A 97 -1.33 8.66 3.49
C GLY A 97 -0.38 7.55 3.92
N VAL A 98 0.73 7.92 4.55
CA VAL A 98 1.70 7.00 5.15
C VAL A 98 1.84 7.27 6.65
N PRO A 99 2.23 6.27 7.46
CA PRO A 99 2.40 6.44 8.89
C PRO A 99 3.53 7.43 9.22
N LYS A 100 3.36 8.20 10.32
CA LYS A 100 4.30 9.25 10.77
C LYS A 100 5.74 8.77 10.92
N ASP A 101 5.93 7.54 11.40
CA ASP A 101 7.26 7.02 11.68
C ASP A 101 8.06 6.72 10.41
N LEU A 102 7.36 6.31 9.34
CA LEU A 102 7.98 6.06 8.04
C LEU A 102 8.06 7.34 7.19
N ALA A 103 7.11 8.27 7.35
CA ALA A 103 7.12 9.57 6.69
C ALA A 103 8.41 10.38 6.97
N LYS A 104 9.01 10.21 8.15
CA LYS A 104 10.27 10.87 8.53
C LYS A 104 11.47 10.41 7.70
N LYS A 105 11.47 9.17 7.21
CA LYS A 105 12.59 8.58 6.44
C LYS A 105 12.63 9.09 5.01
N GLY A 106 11.46 9.39 4.45
CA GLY A 106 11.30 9.74 3.04
C GLY A 106 10.44 8.70 2.33
N TRP A 107 9.50 9.16 1.53
CA TRP A 107 8.62 8.28 0.78
C TRP A 107 8.17 8.92 -0.52
N PHE A 108 7.72 8.08 -1.43
CA PHE A 108 7.18 8.48 -2.71
C PHE A 108 6.01 7.56 -3.07
N ALA A 109 5.11 8.07 -3.90
CA ALA A 109 4.01 7.30 -4.44
C ALA A 109 3.81 7.65 -5.90
N PHE A 110 3.52 6.65 -6.71
CA PHE A 110 3.28 6.79 -8.13
C PHE A 110 2.20 5.82 -8.60
N ALA A 111 1.46 6.25 -9.60
CA ALA A 111 0.53 5.40 -10.34
C ALA A 111 1.27 4.83 -11.56
N GLU A 112 1.28 3.51 -11.67
CA GLU A 112 1.91 2.75 -12.76
C GLU A 112 0.94 2.55 -13.91
N GLY A 113 1.45 2.67 -15.14
CA GLY A 113 0.63 2.57 -16.36
C GLY A 113 -0.35 3.75 -16.52
N ALA A 114 -0.18 4.78 -15.70
CA ALA A 114 -0.95 6.01 -15.72
C ALA A 114 -0.35 7.02 -16.71
N GLY A 115 -1.17 7.97 -17.16
CA GLY A 115 -0.73 9.05 -18.03
C GLY A 115 -1.71 9.32 -19.16
N ASP A 116 -1.51 10.43 -19.87
CA ASP A 116 -2.26 10.69 -21.08
C ASP A 116 -2.03 9.57 -22.11
N GLN A 117 -2.93 9.43 -23.08
CA GLN A 117 -2.88 8.42 -24.15
C GLN A 117 -1.54 8.43 -24.94
N GLN A 118 -0.69 9.43 -24.72
CA GLN A 118 0.55 9.69 -25.44
C GLN A 118 1.80 9.35 -24.62
N SER A 119 1.69 9.22 -23.30
CA SER A 119 2.79 8.94 -22.37
C SER A 119 2.34 7.95 -21.28
N GLN A 120 2.16 6.68 -21.64
CA GLN A 120 2.00 5.62 -20.63
C GLN A 120 3.28 5.52 -19.81
N GLY A 121 3.22 5.91 -18.53
CA GLY A 121 4.39 5.98 -17.65
C GLY A 121 4.03 5.87 -16.18
N ASN A 122 4.98 6.19 -15.31
CA ASN A 122 4.74 6.29 -13.88
C ASN A 122 4.39 7.74 -13.56
N VAL A 123 3.13 8.00 -13.17
CA VAL A 123 2.68 9.34 -12.77
C VAL A 123 2.94 9.52 -11.28
N PRO A 124 3.85 10.42 -10.87
CA PRO A 124 4.12 10.64 -9.46
C PRO A 124 2.95 11.36 -8.79
N ILE A 125 2.48 10.80 -7.68
CA ILE A 125 1.53 11.44 -6.77
C ILE A 125 2.30 12.30 -5.77
N VAL A 126 3.43 11.78 -5.29
CA VAL A 126 4.38 12.51 -4.46
C VAL A 126 5.80 11.97 -4.66
N ASN A 127 6.77 12.87 -4.70
CA ASN A 127 8.18 12.53 -4.86
C ASN A 127 8.97 12.96 -3.63
N ASN A 128 9.70 12.02 -3.01
CA ASN A 128 10.63 12.27 -1.91
C ASN A 128 10.04 13.11 -0.76
N ALA A 129 8.77 12.88 -0.42
CA ALA A 129 8.15 13.52 0.73
C ALA A 129 8.84 13.07 2.01
N ARG A 130 9.31 14.04 2.81
CA ARG A 130 9.91 13.81 4.14
C ARG A 130 9.16 14.65 5.18
N GLY A 131 8.79 14.01 6.28
CA GLY A 131 8.06 14.64 7.39
C GLY A 131 6.56 14.90 7.12
N THR A 132 6.09 14.74 5.89
CA THR A 132 4.66 14.81 5.54
C THR A 132 4.06 13.41 5.48
N THR A 133 2.90 13.23 6.11
CA THR A 133 2.18 11.94 6.12
C THR A 133 1.17 11.80 5.01
N PHE A 134 0.92 12.85 4.24
CA PHE A 134 -0.08 12.88 3.18
C PHE A 134 0.53 13.48 1.93
N SER A 135 0.25 12.87 0.78
CA SER A 135 0.79 13.30 -0.52
C SER A 135 0.21 14.61 -1.03
N GLY A 136 -0.94 15.03 -0.49
CA GLY A 136 -1.86 15.89 -1.23
C GLY A 136 -2.76 15.06 -2.14
N THR A 137 -3.58 15.72 -2.94
CA THR A 137 -4.48 15.06 -3.89
C THR A 137 -4.10 15.37 -5.33
N VAL A 138 -4.21 14.35 -6.18
CA VAL A 138 -4.11 14.46 -7.63
C VAL A 138 -5.46 14.10 -8.25
N ALA A 139 -5.81 14.70 -9.38
CA ALA A 139 -7.07 14.40 -10.02
C ALA A 139 -7.05 13.00 -10.66
N GLY A 140 -8.15 12.25 -10.55
CA GLY A 140 -8.26 10.88 -11.03
C GLY A 140 -7.85 10.73 -12.49
N HIS A 141 -8.29 11.64 -13.37
CA HIS A 141 -7.93 11.63 -14.79
C HIS A 141 -6.43 11.69 -15.08
N THR A 142 -5.58 12.18 -14.16
CA THR A 142 -4.13 12.23 -14.39
C THR A 142 -3.44 10.92 -14.02
N ILE A 143 -4.04 10.12 -13.16
CA ILE A 143 -3.48 8.85 -12.69
C ILE A 143 -4.23 7.63 -13.22
N MET A 144 -5.39 7.80 -13.84
CA MET A 144 -6.11 6.70 -14.48
C MET A 144 -5.37 6.27 -15.74
N SER A 145 -5.14 4.97 -15.84
CA SER A 145 -4.67 4.33 -17.07
C SER A 145 -5.81 4.12 -18.08
N SER A 146 -5.45 3.80 -19.31
CA SER A 146 -6.39 3.36 -20.36
C SER A 146 -6.96 1.95 -20.14
N THR A 147 -6.48 1.22 -19.14
CA THR A 147 -6.94 -0.13 -18.80
C THR A 147 -8.01 -0.10 -17.72
N ASP A 148 -8.67 -1.23 -17.44
CA ASP A 148 -9.70 -1.32 -16.39
C ASP A 148 -9.16 -1.06 -14.98
N LYS A 149 -7.84 -1.13 -14.81
CA LYS A 149 -7.16 -0.94 -13.53
C LYS A 149 -5.90 -0.11 -13.67
N THR A 150 -5.58 0.61 -12.61
CA THR A 150 -4.32 1.33 -12.41
C THR A 150 -3.64 0.81 -11.15
N SER A 151 -2.38 0.40 -11.24
CA SER A 151 -1.61 0.00 -10.07
C SER A 151 -1.00 1.23 -9.42
N LEU A 152 -1.04 1.31 -8.09
CA LEU A 152 -0.49 2.41 -7.33
C LEU A 152 0.53 1.86 -6.33
N THR A 153 1.76 2.33 -6.47
CA THR A 153 2.89 1.88 -5.66
C THR A 153 3.31 3.00 -4.72
N VAL A 154 3.40 2.67 -3.44
CA VAL A 154 3.87 3.57 -2.38
C VAL A 154 5.11 2.95 -1.78
N ALA A 155 6.21 3.68 -1.74
CA ALA A 155 7.46 3.17 -1.19
C ALA A 155 8.09 4.19 -0.23
N VAL A 156 8.52 3.69 0.92
CA VAL A 156 9.35 4.46 1.87
C VAL A 156 10.79 4.15 1.53
N ARG A 157 11.49 5.17 1.06
CA ARG A 157 12.90 5.11 0.70
C ARG A 157 13.59 6.35 1.21
N ASP A 158 14.70 6.12 1.87
CA ASP A 158 15.58 7.22 2.26
C ASP A 158 16.36 7.70 1.02
N PRO A 159 16.23 8.97 0.60
CA PRO A 159 16.94 9.47 -0.57
C PRO A 159 18.46 9.56 -0.39
N GLU A 160 18.97 9.56 0.85
CA GLU A 160 20.41 9.60 1.12
C GLU A 160 21.05 8.22 1.00
N THR A 161 20.57 7.27 1.79
CA THR A 161 21.10 5.90 1.85
C THR A 161 20.58 5.02 0.71
N ARG A 162 19.50 5.45 0.05
CA ARG A 162 18.76 4.68 -0.98
C ARG A 162 18.06 3.43 -0.46
N ASP A 163 18.07 3.23 0.86
CA ASP A 163 17.47 2.09 1.54
C ASP A 163 15.95 2.15 1.48
N VAL A 164 15.32 1.02 1.16
CA VAL A 164 13.87 0.85 1.14
C VAL A 164 13.43 0.20 2.44
N TYR A 165 12.41 0.75 3.08
CA TYR A 165 11.94 0.31 4.40
C TYR A 165 10.57 -0.34 4.36
N ALA A 166 9.71 0.13 3.46
CA ALA A 166 8.35 -0.38 3.31
C ALA A 166 7.84 -0.12 1.90
N ILE A 167 7.03 -1.04 1.37
CA ILE A 167 6.34 -0.89 0.09
C ILE A 167 4.89 -1.34 0.25
N TRP A 168 3.96 -0.54 -0.27
CA TRP A 168 2.55 -0.88 -0.41
C TRP A 168 2.16 -0.86 -1.88
N PHE A 169 1.36 -1.85 -2.26
CA PHE A 169 0.73 -1.91 -3.56
C PHE A 169 -0.77 -1.79 -3.39
N PHE A 170 -1.37 -0.87 -4.14
CA PHE A 170 -2.80 -0.67 -4.22
C PHE A 170 -3.24 -0.83 -5.68
N GLU A 171 -4.50 -1.20 -5.88
CA GLU A 171 -5.12 -1.16 -7.21
C GLU A 171 -6.25 -0.13 -7.21
N LEU A 172 -6.35 0.61 -8.29
CA LEU A 172 -7.48 1.48 -8.58
C LEU A 172 -8.26 0.85 -9.72
N LYS A 173 -9.56 0.65 -9.55
CA LYS A 173 -10.44 0.21 -10.62
C LYS A 173 -10.98 1.43 -11.35
N ASN A 174 -10.61 1.58 -12.61
CA ASN A 174 -11.00 2.71 -13.41
C ASN A 174 -12.48 2.54 -13.79
N GLN A 175 -13.32 3.41 -13.26
CA GLN A 175 -14.73 3.47 -13.62
C GLN A 175 -14.85 4.43 -14.80
N THR A 176 -15.31 3.90 -15.94
CA THR A 176 -15.88 4.74 -17.00
C THR A 176 -17.19 5.30 -16.47
N ASP A 177 -17.27 6.63 -16.35
CA ASP A 177 -18.53 7.33 -16.07
C ASP A 177 -19.59 7.03 -17.14
#